data_AF-A0A6J5XIL1-F1
#
_entry.id   AF-A0A6J5XIL1-F1
#
_cell.length_a   1.000
_cell.length_b   1.000
_cell.length_c   1.000
_cell.angle_alpha   90.00
_cell.angle_beta   90.00
_cell.angle_gamma   90.00
#
_symmetry.space_group_name_H-M   'P 1'
#
loop_
_entity.id
_entity.type
_entity.pdbx_description
1 polymer ?
#
loop_
_entity_poly.entity_id
_entity_poly.type
_entity_poly.pdbx_seq_one_letter_code
_entity_poly.pdbx_strand_id
1 'polypeptide(L)'
;MEALLFCKTEQLAKDLELFAQHAGRKTANMEDVILSAHRNEHLAALLRSFSNDLKAREPQSERKRKKSSKKEDQATTSVVHIPDS
;
A
#
# COMPACT_ATOMS: atom_id res chain seq x y z
N MET A 1 -19.03 29.12 0.37
CA MET A 1 -17.79 28.36 0.19
C MET A 1 -17.59 27.36 1.32
N GLU A 2 -17.62 27.78 2.60
CA GLU A 2 -17.43 26.91 3.78
C GLU A 2 -18.29 25.63 3.79
N ALA A 3 -19.61 25.75 3.63
CA ALA A 3 -20.51 24.58 3.64
C ALA A 3 -20.20 23.56 2.52
N LEU A 4 -19.73 24.03 1.36
CA LEU A 4 -19.34 23.16 0.25
C LEU A 4 -18.06 22.38 0.57
N LEU A 5 -17.08 23.04 1.19
CA LEU A 5 -15.84 22.40 1.63
C LEU A 5 -16.14 21.34 2.69
N PHE A 6 -17.04 21.62 3.63
CA PHE A 6 -17.46 20.66 4.63
C PHE A 6 -18.08 19.41 4.01
N CYS A 7 -19.10 19.57 3.15
CA CYS A 7 -19.72 18.44 2.46
C CYS A 7 -18.72 17.66 1.60
N LYS A 8 -17.80 18.36 0.94
CA LYS A 8 -16.77 17.71 0.11
C LYS A 8 -15.76 16.92 0.95
N THR A 9 -15.45 17.41 2.15
CA THR A 9 -14.55 16.73 3.10
C THR A 9 -15.20 15.47 3.65
N GLU A 10 -16.49 15.51 3.97
CA GLU A 10 -17.25 14.33 4.42
C GLU A 10 -17.26 13.23 3.36
N GLN A 11 -17.56 13.58 2.10
CA GLN A 11 -17.54 12.62 0.99
C GLN A 11 -16.13 12.07 0.76
N LEU A 12 -15.12 12.94 0.79
CA LEU A 12 -13.72 12.53 0.65
C LEU A 12 -13.30 11.54 1.74
N ALA A 13 -13.71 11.75 3.00
CA ALA A 13 -13.38 10.83 4.09
C ALA A 13 -13.97 9.43 3.87
N LYS A 14 -15.23 9.34 3.42
CA LYS A 14 -15.89 8.07 3.09
C LYS A 14 -15.20 7.36 1.92
N ASP A 15 -14.83 8.12 0.89
CA ASP A 15 -14.11 7.58 -0.27
C ASP A 15 -12.76 6.97 0.17
N LEU A 16 -11.98 7.68 1.00
CA LEU A 16 -10.70 7.20 1.51
C LEU A 16 -10.82 5.94 2.37
N GLU A 17 -11.83 5.88 3.24
CA GLU A 17 -12.10 4.68 4.04
C GLU A 17 -12.41 3.48 3.13
N LEU A 18 -13.27 3.67 2.12
CA LEU A 18 -13.65 2.61 1.19
C LEU A 18 -12.45 2.12 0.37
N PHE A 19 -11.58 3.02 -0.09
CA PHE A 19 -10.37 2.65 -0.83
C PHE A 19 -9.38 1.86 0.02
N ALA A 20 -9.15 2.28 1.26
CA ALA A 20 -8.30 1.55 2.19
C ALA A 20 -8.88 0.16 2.48
N GLN A 21 -10.18 0.06 2.77
CA GLN A 21 -10.88 -1.21 3.02
C GLN A 21 -10.85 -2.14 1.81
N HIS A 22 -11.05 -1.61 0.60
CA HIS A 22 -10.96 -2.37 -0.64
C HIS A 22 -9.58 -3.01 -0.83
N ALA A 23 -8.52 -2.32 -0.42
CA ALA A 23 -7.16 -2.83 -0.40
C ALA A 23 -6.82 -3.69 0.84
N GLY A 24 -7.80 -4.01 1.69
CA GLY A 24 -7.62 -4.79 2.92
C GLY A 24 -6.87 -4.05 4.04
N ARG A 25 -6.76 -2.72 3.95
CA ARG A 25 -6.04 -1.86 4.91
C ARG A 25 -7.00 -1.14 5.83
N LYS A 26 -6.54 -0.84 7.05
CA LYS A 26 -7.26 -0.01 8.05
C LYS A 26 -6.80 1.45 8.07
N THR A 27 -5.76 1.77 7.31
CA THR A 27 -5.13 3.09 7.26
C THR A 27 -5.01 3.52 5.81
N ALA A 28 -5.49 4.74 5.52
CA ALA A 28 -5.37 5.34 4.22
C ALA A 28 -3.92 5.73 3.91
N ASN A 29 -3.53 5.62 2.64
CA ASN A 29 -2.19 5.96 2.14
C ASN A 29 -2.29 6.94 0.94
N MET A 30 -1.14 7.27 0.35
CA MET A 30 -1.10 8.18 -0.81
C MET A 30 -1.85 7.65 -2.03
N GLU A 31 -1.92 6.33 -2.23
CA GLU A 31 -2.64 5.75 -3.38
C GLU A 31 -4.15 5.98 -3.25
N ASP A 32 -4.70 5.93 -2.03
CA ASP A 32 -6.12 6.23 -1.78
C ASP A 32 -6.43 7.71 -2.07
N VAL A 33 -5.51 8.61 -1.70
CA VAL A 33 -5.63 10.05 -1.97
C VAL A 33 -5.58 10.32 -3.48
N ILE A 34 -4.63 9.70 -4.19
CA ILE A 34 -4.52 9.82 -5.65
C ILE A 34 -5.78 9.26 -6.33
N LEU A 35 -6.29 8.13 -5.86
CA LEU A 35 -7.51 7.51 -6.39
C LEU A 35 -8.73 8.41 -6.18
N SER A 36 -8.83 9.15 -5.07
CA SER A 36 -9.92 10.12 -4.86
C SER A 36 -9.96 11.24 -5.92
N ALA A 37 -8.82 11.54 -6.55
CA ALA A 37 -8.67 12.56 -7.58
C ALA A 37 -8.82 12.03 -9.02
N HIS A 38 -9.11 10.73 -9.22
CA HIS A 38 -9.13 10.10 -10.55
C HIS A 38 -10.05 10.78 -11.58
N ARG A 39 -11.10 11.49 -11.15
CA ARG A 39 -12.00 12.22 -12.06
C ARG A 39 -11.32 13.41 -12.75
N ASN A 40 -10.16 13.84 -12.26
CA ASN A 40 -9.35 14.90 -12.82
C ASN A 40 -7.92 14.37 -13.02
N GLU A 41 -7.64 13.90 -14.23
CA GLU A 41 -6.35 13.31 -14.63
C GLU A 41 -5.16 14.22 -14.33
N HIS A 42 -5.30 15.53 -14.56
CA HIS A 42 -4.25 16.50 -14.27
C HIS A 42 -3.96 16.59 -12.77
N LEU A 43 -5.01 16.65 -11.93
CA LEU A 43 -4.86 16.66 -10.49
C LEU A 43 -4.23 15.36 -9.97
N ALA A 44 -4.69 14.21 -10.47
CA ALA A 44 -4.12 12.91 -10.13
C ALA A 44 -2.64 12.79 -10.54
N ALA A 45 -2.25 13.35 -11.69
CA ALA A 45 -0.85 13.41 -12.12
C ALA A 45 0.00 14.29 -11.20
N LEU A 46 -0.50 15.46 -10.79
CA LEU A 46 0.19 16.36 -9.86
C LEU A 46 0.39 15.70 -8.49
N LEU A 47 -0.65 15.04 -7.94
CA LEU A 47 -0.56 14.32 -6.68
C LEU A 47 0.44 13.15 -6.74
N ARG A 48 0.50 12.44 -7.86
CA ARG A 48 1.52 11.39 -8.09
C ARG A 48 2.93 11.97 -8.08
N SER A 49 3.17 13.08 -8.78
CA SER A 49 4.47 13.76 -8.76
C SER A 49 4.85 14.18 -7.34
N PHE A 50 3.92 14.80 -6.62
CA PHE A 50 4.14 15.25 -5.24
C PHE A 50 4.46 14.09 -4.29
N SER A 51 3.75 12.96 -4.41
CA SER A 51 4.04 11.74 -3.64
C SER A 51 5.45 11.21 -3.89
N ASN A 52 5.92 11.24 -5.14
CA ASN A 52 7.27 10.83 -5.48
C ASN A 52 8.34 11.78 -4.91
N ASP A 53 8.09 13.09 -4.95
CA ASP A 53 8.98 14.09 -4.37
C ASP A 53 9.11 13.93 -2.85
N LEU A 54 8.02 13.58 -2.15
CA LEU A 54 8.05 13.28 -0.73
C LEU A 54 8.92 12.06 -0.42
N LYS A 55 8.77 10.97 -1.19
CA LYS A 55 9.59 9.76 -1.05
C LYS A 55 11.08 10.02 -1.31
N ALA A 56 11.40 10.95 -2.21
CA ALA A 56 12.78 11.35 -2.50
C ALA A 56 13.39 12.24 -1.40
N ARG A 57 12.56 12.98 -0.65
CA ARG A 57 12.97 13.90 0.41
C ARG A 57 12.95 13.27 1.80
N GLU A 58 12.25 12.15 1.98
CA GLU A 58 12.26 11.43 3.24
C GLU A 58 13.68 10.90 3.51
N PRO A 59 14.36 11.31 4.60
CA PRO A 59 15.66 10.75 4.93
C PRO A 59 15.47 9.24 5.12
N GLN A 60 16.19 8.41 4.34
CA GLN A 60 16.14 6.95 4.41
C GLN A 60 16.29 6.47 5.87
N SER A 61 15.19 6.36 6.61
CA SER A 61 15.19 5.90 8.00
C SER A 61 15.33 4.38 8.09
N GLU A 62 15.36 3.68 6.95
CA GLU A 62 15.38 2.22 6.88
C GLU A 62 16.66 1.60 6.29
N ARG A 63 17.81 2.29 6.36
CA ARG A 63 19.12 1.63 6.10
C ARG A 63 19.64 0.87 7.32
N LYS A 64 18.82 0.07 8.02
CA LYS A 64 19.30 -0.90 9.04
C LYS A 64 18.26 -1.96 9.48
N ARG A 65 17.89 -2.86 8.58
CA ARG A 65 17.73 -4.27 9.00
C ARG A 65 18.36 -5.17 7.95
N LYS A 66 19.65 -5.44 8.15
CA LYS A 66 20.39 -6.49 7.44
C LYS A 66 19.59 -7.79 7.59
N LYS A 67 19.04 -8.29 6.49
CA LYS A 67 18.59 -9.67 6.33
C LYS A 67 19.81 -10.55 6.59
N SER A 68 19.90 -11.13 7.79
CA SER A 68 20.89 -12.13 8.14
C SER A 68 20.62 -13.40 7.34
N SER A 69 21.59 -13.77 6.52
CA SER A 69 21.69 -15.04 5.81
C SER A 69 21.90 -16.21 6.79
N LYS A 70 21.10 -17.28 6.69
CA LYS A 70 21.47 -18.68 6.99
C LYS A 70 20.31 -19.59 6.54
N LYS A 71 20.41 -20.23 5.36
CA LYS A 71 20.94 -21.58 5.08
C LYS A 71 20.02 -22.70 5.61
N GLU A 72 19.42 -23.38 4.64
CA GLU A 72 19.03 -24.81 4.55
C GLU A 72 18.72 -25.55 5.85
N ASP A 73 17.52 -26.11 5.95
CA ASP A 73 17.40 -27.49 6.39
C ASP A 73 16.26 -28.20 5.64
N GLN A 74 16.68 -29.21 4.90
CA GLN A 74 15.89 -30.15 4.13
C GLN A 74 15.52 -31.28 5.10
N ALA A 75 14.28 -31.30 5.59
CA ALA A 75 13.80 -32.37 6.47
C ALA A 75 12.47 -32.93 5.95
N THR A 76 12.61 -33.96 5.11
CA THR A 76 11.83 -35.21 5.16
C THR A 76 10.31 -35.10 5.25
N THR A 77 9.64 -34.88 4.12
CA THR A 77 8.30 -35.46 3.93
C THR A 77 8.49 -36.88 3.39
N SER A 78 8.33 -37.84 4.28
CA SER A 78 8.37 -39.28 4.01
C SER A 78 7.30 -39.65 2.99
N VAL A 79 7.71 -39.81 1.73
CA VAL A 79 6.91 -40.49 0.70
C VAL A 79 7.01 -41.98 0.98
N VAL A 80 5.90 -42.56 1.42
CA VAL A 80 5.72 -44.01 1.54
C VAL A 80 5.73 -44.59 0.12
N HIS A 81 6.82 -45.28 -0.22
CA HIS A 81 6.89 -46.16 -1.39
C HIS A 81 6.94 -47.60 -0.90
N ILE A 82 5.86 -48.34 -1.12
CA ILE A 82 5.74 -49.77 -0.84
C ILE A 82 6.15 -50.51 -2.12
N PRO A 83 7.19 -51.37 -2.10
CA PRO A 83 7.49 -52.24 -3.24
C PRO A 83 6.68 -53.54 -3.23
N ASP A 84 6.49 -53.99 -4.47
CA ASP A 84 5.77 -55.12 -5.07
C ASP A 84 5.87 -56.52 -4.42
N SER A 85 4.76 -57.28 -4.50
CA SER A 85 4.70 -58.75 -4.60
C SER A 85 3.42 -59.16 -5.33
#